data_AF-A0A7S4S113-F1
#
_entry.id   AF-A0A7S4S113-F1
#
_cell.length_a   1.000
_cell.length_b   1.000
_cell.length_c   1.000
_cell.angle_alpha   90.00
_cell.angle_beta   90.00
_cell.angle_gamma   90.00
#
_symmetry.space_group_name_H-M   'P 1'
#
loop_
_entity.id
_entity.type
_entity.pdbx_description
1 polymer ?
#
loop_
_entity_poly.entity_id
_entity_poly.type
_entity_poly.pdbx_seq_one_letter_code
_entity_poly.pdbx_strand_id
1 'polypeptide(L)'
;FQSFFAKTKMQYVVTPRMLQISLLHGLCKDSAFSFAAYGGFLCGKFLNIHDANRFAKLSLLLLDKTESKESLPRIYSVIYGIINPWVGRHRDSLNQLIYAYKAGMQCGDILYALMNAQLYCVQAYESGLELETLVKRISEFSKETMEHNQELSLMMLPILKQTVLNLMGQSKDPLHLSGGAMDEESVLKEAIDNNRKSIVSAIYHNRSWLAYFFGDYKLALKMIISVDLVLKDTIMPTFTMCNHLFLSALVSFALAHSTGDDCRWMQRASFASDKVKNYAQHAPSNYQQNVLLLEAESAFLTKDKYQAAKKYDFA
;
A
#
# COMPACT_ATOMS: atom_id res chain seq x y z
N PHE A 1 9.24 -19.46 -6.98
CA PHE A 1 9.21 -18.06 -6.50
C PHE A 1 7.81 -17.43 -6.49
N GLN A 2 6.85 -17.81 -7.36
CA GLN A 2 5.43 -17.42 -7.17
C GLN A 2 4.87 -17.83 -5.78
N SER A 3 5.32 -18.96 -5.25
CA SER A 3 5.04 -19.42 -3.88
C SER A 3 5.67 -18.57 -2.76
N PHE A 4 6.61 -17.67 -3.09
CA PHE A 4 7.37 -16.87 -2.13
C PHE A 4 6.46 -15.85 -1.42
N PHE A 5 5.54 -15.20 -2.15
CA PHE A 5 4.54 -14.30 -1.55
C PHE A 5 3.26 -15.02 -1.13
N ALA A 6 2.93 -16.16 -1.73
CA ALA A 6 1.72 -16.93 -1.41
C ALA A 6 1.80 -17.63 -0.03
N LYS A 7 3.01 -17.90 0.48
CA LYS A 7 3.23 -18.48 1.82
C LYS A 7 4.15 -17.58 2.63
N THR A 8 3.59 -16.55 3.25
CA THR A 8 4.29 -15.57 4.11
C THR A 8 5.22 -16.22 5.13
N LYS A 9 4.86 -17.42 5.64
CA LYS A 9 5.72 -18.17 6.59
C LYS A 9 7.05 -18.67 5.98
N MET A 10 7.09 -18.96 4.69
CA MET A 10 8.32 -19.40 4.02
C MET A 10 9.32 -18.25 3.83
N GLN A 11 8.86 -17.01 3.68
CA GLN A 11 9.74 -15.85 3.52
C GLN A 11 10.68 -15.67 4.73
N TYR A 12 10.23 -16.02 5.94
CA TYR A 12 11.03 -15.96 7.17
C TYR A 12 12.27 -16.87 7.13
N VAL A 13 12.20 -17.98 6.39
CA VAL A 13 13.28 -18.95 6.31
C VAL A 13 14.10 -18.74 5.05
N VAL A 14 13.43 -18.53 3.92
CA VAL A 14 14.08 -18.44 2.61
C VAL A 14 14.91 -17.17 2.49
N THR A 15 14.38 -16.02 2.90
CA THR A 15 15.05 -14.73 2.69
C THR A 15 16.39 -14.64 3.45
N PRO A 16 16.45 -14.93 4.76
CA PRO A 16 17.71 -14.93 5.48
C PRO A 16 18.68 -16.00 4.96
N ARG A 17 18.16 -17.17 4.53
CA ARG A 17 18.98 -18.25 3.98
C ARG A 17 19.62 -17.87 2.65
N MET A 18 18.91 -17.20 1.75
CA MET A 18 19.45 -16.70 0.48
C MET A 18 20.58 -15.69 0.72
N LEU A 19 20.38 -14.79 1.69
CA LEU A 19 21.41 -13.83 2.09
C LEU A 19 22.63 -14.54 2.68
N GLN A 20 22.42 -15.48 3.61
CA GLN A 20 23.49 -16.25 4.24
C GLN A 20 24.34 -17.01 3.22
N ILE A 21 23.71 -17.66 2.22
CA ILE A 21 24.43 -18.37 1.16
C ILE A 21 25.28 -17.39 0.33
N SER A 22 24.73 -16.22 -0.02
CA SER A 22 25.45 -15.18 -0.76
C SER A 22 26.68 -14.65 0.02
N LEU A 23 26.57 -14.58 1.34
CA LEU A 23 27.66 -14.11 2.21
C LEU A 23 28.73 -15.19 2.44
N LEU A 24 28.34 -16.47 2.58
CA LEU A 24 29.27 -17.58 2.86
C LEU A 24 29.98 -18.11 1.61
N HIS A 25 29.31 -18.11 0.46
CA HIS A 25 29.81 -18.76 -0.76
C HIS A 25 30.14 -17.77 -1.88
N GLY A 26 30.08 -16.47 -1.60
CA GLY A 26 30.35 -15.42 -2.57
C GLY A 26 29.10 -14.93 -3.32
N LEU A 27 29.28 -13.82 -4.02
CA LEU A 27 28.21 -13.12 -4.72
C LEU A 27 27.98 -13.71 -6.11
N CYS A 28 26.72 -13.89 -6.49
CA CYS A 28 26.30 -14.28 -7.83
C CYS A 28 25.19 -13.34 -8.34
N LYS A 29 24.71 -13.59 -9.56
CA LYS A 29 23.64 -12.79 -10.21
C LYS A 29 22.36 -12.70 -9.37
N ASP A 30 22.03 -13.73 -8.59
CA ASP A 30 20.83 -13.76 -7.74
C ASP A 30 21.06 -13.10 -6.37
N SER A 31 22.31 -12.80 -6.00
CA SER A 31 22.62 -12.17 -4.72
C SER A 31 22.01 -10.77 -4.63
N ALA A 32 21.98 -9.98 -5.70
CA ALA A 32 21.36 -8.65 -5.65
C ALA A 32 19.90 -8.70 -5.17
N PHE A 33 19.14 -9.70 -5.62
CA PHE A 33 17.76 -9.91 -5.16
C PHE A 33 17.68 -10.38 -3.70
N SER A 34 18.59 -11.23 -3.23
CA SER A 34 18.57 -11.70 -1.83
C SER A 34 18.73 -10.54 -0.83
N PHE A 35 19.58 -9.56 -1.14
CA PHE A 35 19.74 -8.35 -0.34
C PHE A 35 18.49 -7.47 -0.37
N ALA A 36 17.87 -7.24 -1.54
CA ALA A 36 16.62 -6.51 -1.64
C ALA A 36 15.51 -7.18 -0.83
N ALA A 37 15.33 -8.50 -1.02
CA ALA A 37 14.32 -9.29 -0.33
C ALA A 37 14.51 -9.23 1.19
N TYR A 38 15.76 -9.30 1.67
CA TYR A 38 16.06 -9.16 3.10
C TYR A 38 15.77 -7.75 3.63
N GLY A 39 16.10 -6.69 2.86
CA GLY A 39 15.70 -5.33 3.20
C GLY A 39 14.18 -5.17 3.29
N GLY A 40 13.43 -5.72 2.32
CA GLY A 40 11.97 -5.72 2.33
C GLY A 40 11.40 -6.49 3.53
N PHE A 41 12.05 -7.58 3.92
CA PHE A 41 11.71 -8.34 5.12
C PHE A 41 11.92 -7.56 6.42
N LEU A 42 13.06 -6.86 6.56
CA LEU A 42 13.35 -5.99 7.70
C LEU A 42 12.35 -4.84 7.81
N CYS A 43 12.01 -4.22 6.67
CA CYS A 43 11.01 -3.16 6.59
C CYS A 43 9.62 -3.69 6.97
N GLY A 44 9.20 -4.79 6.34
CA GLY A 44 7.87 -5.36 6.46
C GLY A 44 7.52 -5.85 7.85
N LYS A 45 8.43 -6.62 8.46
CA LYS A 45 8.15 -7.33 9.72
C LYS A 45 8.57 -6.54 10.95
N PHE A 46 9.73 -5.90 10.89
CA PHE A 46 10.36 -5.31 12.07
C PHE A 46 10.29 -3.78 12.07
N LEU A 47 9.76 -3.17 11.01
CA LEU A 47 9.82 -1.72 10.79
C LEU A 47 11.25 -1.16 10.99
N ASN A 48 12.26 -1.99 10.71
CA ASN A 48 13.66 -1.55 10.74
C ASN A 48 13.99 -0.87 9.41
N ILE A 49 13.50 0.36 9.28
CA ILE A 49 13.59 1.16 8.05
C ILE A 49 15.04 1.51 7.71
N HIS A 50 15.86 1.78 8.73
CA HIS A 50 17.26 2.13 8.55
C HIS A 50 18.04 1.02 7.85
N ASP A 51 17.99 -0.21 8.40
CA ASP A 51 18.72 -1.32 7.81
C ASP A 51 18.09 -1.76 6.50
N ALA A 52 16.76 -1.72 6.39
CA ALA A 52 16.07 -1.98 5.12
C ALA A 52 16.60 -1.09 3.99
N ASN A 53 16.76 0.22 4.24
CA ASN A 53 17.30 1.16 3.27
C ASN A 53 18.77 0.87 2.93
N ARG A 54 19.57 0.46 3.91
CA ARG A 54 20.96 0.05 3.68
C ARG A 54 21.04 -1.17 2.76
N PHE A 55 20.20 -2.17 2.99
CA PHE A 55 20.10 -3.36 2.14
C PHE A 55 19.55 -3.05 0.75
N ALA A 56 18.60 -2.11 0.62
CA ALA A 56 18.12 -1.62 -0.67
C ALA A 56 19.25 -0.98 -1.49
N LYS A 57 20.02 -0.06 -0.90
CA LYS A 57 21.16 0.58 -1.57
C LYS A 57 22.22 -0.44 -1.98
N LEU A 58 22.54 -1.40 -1.10
CA LEU A 58 23.50 -2.46 -1.42
C LEU A 58 23.00 -3.36 -2.55
N SER A 59 21.71 -3.69 -2.58
CA SER A 59 21.12 -4.45 -3.68
C SER A 59 21.23 -3.73 -5.03
N LEU A 60 21.00 -2.41 -5.08
CA LEU A 60 21.17 -1.62 -6.31
C LEU A 60 22.63 -1.61 -6.78
N LEU A 61 23.58 -1.41 -5.86
CA LEU A 61 25.02 -1.48 -6.20
C LEU A 61 25.43 -2.87 -6.73
N LEU A 62 24.86 -3.93 -6.17
CA LEU A 62 25.11 -5.30 -6.62
C LEU A 62 24.45 -5.58 -7.97
N LEU A 63 23.26 -5.04 -8.23
CA LEU A 63 22.59 -5.14 -9.53
C LEU A 63 23.48 -4.58 -10.64
N ASP A 64 24.07 -3.42 -10.42
CA ASP A 64 24.98 -2.79 -11.38
C ASP A 64 26.27 -3.61 -11.55
N LYS A 65 26.86 -4.06 -10.45
CA LYS A 65 28.13 -4.81 -10.46
C LYS A 65 28.01 -6.22 -11.06
N THR A 66 26.85 -6.87 -10.95
CA THR A 66 26.62 -8.23 -11.44
C THR A 66 26.01 -8.26 -12.84
N GLU A 67 25.73 -7.10 -13.43
CA GLU A 67 25.08 -6.94 -14.73
C GLU A 67 23.77 -7.74 -14.88
N SER A 68 23.11 -8.06 -13.75
CA SER A 68 21.92 -8.93 -13.70
C SER A 68 20.65 -8.16 -14.02
N LYS A 69 20.55 -7.62 -15.24
CA LYS A 69 19.37 -6.84 -15.69
C LYS A 69 18.07 -7.65 -15.60
N GLU A 70 18.13 -8.97 -15.70
CA GLU A 70 16.99 -9.89 -15.51
C GLU A 70 16.37 -9.82 -14.11
N SER A 71 17.17 -9.53 -13.08
CA SER A 71 16.71 -9.43 -11.68
C SER A 71 16.12 -8.07 -11.34
N LEU A 72 16.30 -7.07 -12.22
CA LEU A 72 15.91 -5.68 -12.01
C LEU A 72 14.43 -5.52 -11.62
N PRO A 73 13.45 -6.12 -12.33
CA PRO A 73 12.04 -5.94 -12.00
C PRO A 73 11.70 -6.43 -10.59
N ARG A 74 12.33 -7.53 -10.17
CA ARG A 74 12.15 -8.12 -8.83
C ARG A 74 12.71 -7.20 -7.75
N ILE A 75 13.95 -6.76 -7.94
CA ILE A 75 14.65 -5.86 -7.02
C ILE A 75 13.87 -4.55 -6.86
N TYR A 76 13.47 -3.94 -7.98
CA TYR A 76 12.77 -2.67 -7.99
C TYR A 76 11.40 -2.77 -7.33
N SER A 77 10.65 -3.87 -7.54
CA SER A 77 9.36 -4.06 -6.89
C SER A 77 9.47 -4.07 -5.36
N VAL A 78 10.54 -4.64 -4.81
CA VAL A 78 10.79 -4.67 -3.37
C VAL A 78 11.26 -3.30 -2.88
N ILE A 79 12.25 -2.72 -3.53
CA ILE A 79 12.83 -1.44 -3.10
C ILE A 79 11.81 -0.31 -3.20
N TYR A 80 11.20 -0.14 -4.37
CA TYR A 80 10.31 0.97 -4.64
C TYR A 80 8.87 0.72 -4.16
N GLY A 81 8.44 -0.54 -4.07
CA GLY A 81 7.11 -0.89 -3.58
C GLY A 81 6.99 -1.03 -2.06
N ILE A 82 8.04 -1.52 -1.38
CA ILE A 82 7.98 -1.85 0.06
C ILE A 82 8.82 -0.87 0.89
N ILE A 83 10.05 -0.58 0.47
CA ILE A 83 11.01 0.18 1.29
C ILE A 83 10.88 1.68 1.07
N ASN A 84 10.82 2.12 -0.19
CA ASN A 84 10.80 3.53 -0.58
C ASN A 84 9.69 4.36 0.09
N PRO A 85 8.44 3.86 0.28
CA PRO A 85 7.40 4.59 1.01
C PRO A 85 7.80 5.08 2.41
N TRP A 86 8.80 4.44 3.02
CA TRP A 86 9.29 4.74 4.36
C TRP A 86 10.53 5.63 4.40
N VAL A 87 11.12 5.96 3.25
CA VAL A 87 12.39 6.70 3.17
C VAL A 87 12.38 7.83 2.15
N GLY A 88 11.43 7.87 1.23
CA GLY A 88 11.34 8.86 0.17
C GLY A 88 9.89 9.15 -0.23
N ARG A 89 9.69 10.10 -1.13
CA ARG A 89 8.33 10.45 -1.58
C ARG A 89 7.79 9.38 -2.52
N HIS A 90 6.49 9.08 -2.41
CA HIS A 90 5.82 8.17 -3.35
C HIS A 90 6.05 8.57 -4.82
N ARG A 91 6.06 9.87 -5.11
CA ARG A 91 6.27 10.39 -6.47
C ARG A 91 7.66 10.06 -7.04
N ASP A 92 8.68 9.92 -6.18
CA ASP A 92 10.06 9.66 -6.61
C ASP A 92 10.24 8.22 -7.12
N SER A 93 9.34 7.32 -6.73
CA SER A 93 9.36 5.91 -7.12
C SER A 93 8.69 5.64 -8.47
N LEU A 94 7.79 6.52 -8.92
CA LEU A 94 6.93 6.29 -10.08
C LEU A 94 7.72 6.01 -11.36
N ASN A 95 8.74 6.82 -11.64
CA ASN A 95 9.59 6.62 -12.82
C ASN A 95 10.38 5.30 -12.74
N GLN A 96 10.81 4.93 -11.54
CA GLN A 96 11.57 3.70 -11.31
C GLN A 96 10.69 2.46 -11.50
N LEU A 97 9.43 2.52 -11.05
CA LEU A 97 8.45 1.45 -11.24
C LEU A 97 8.11 1.26 -12.73
N ILE A 98 7.94 2.34 -13.49
CA ILE A 98 7.73 2.26 -14.95
C ILE A 98 8.97 1.71 -15.66
N TYR A 99 10.17 2.11 -15.25
CA TYR A 99 11.41 1.57 -15.79
C TYR A 99 11.52 0.06 -15.53
N ALA A 100 11.23 -0.38 -14.31
CA ALA A 100 11.22 -1.79 -13.93
C ALA A 100 10.15 -2.60 -14.68
N TYR A 101 8.97 -2.04 -14.88
CA TYR A 101 7.92 -2.65 -15.72
C TYR A 101 8.45 -2.89 -17.14
N LYS A 102 9.02 -1.87 -17.79
CA LYS A 102 9.57 -1.99 -19.16
C LYS A 102 10.70 -3.03 -19.24
N ALA A 103 11.61 -3.01 -18.28
CA ALA A 103 12.69 -3.99 -18.20
C ALA A 103 12.15 -5.42 -18.06
N GLY A 104 11.12 -5.62 -17.23
CA GLY A 104 10.47 -6.92 -17.05
C GLY A 104 9.78 -7.42 -18.31
N MET A 105 9.10 -6.54 -19.05
CA MET A 105 8.52 -6.88 -20.35
C MET A 105 9.60 -7.30 -21.35
N GLN A 106 10.75 -6.60 -21.37
CA GLN A 106 11.86 -6.90 -22.28
C GLN A 106 12.58 -8.22 -21.95
N CYS A 107 12.75 -8.56 -20.67
CA CYS A 107 13.42 -9.79 -20.26
C CYS A 107 12.48 -11.00 -20.09
N GLY A 108 11.18 -10.82 -20.31
CA GLY A 108 10.17 -11.87 -20.19
C GLY A 108 9.75 -12.21 -18.74
N ASP A 109 10.16 -11.41 -17.74
CA ASP A 109 9.62 -11.53 -16.37
C ASP A 109 8.29 -10.78 -16.25
N ILE A 110 7.27 -11.32 -16.93
CA ILE A 110 5.95 -10.70 -17.08
C ILE A 110 5.26 -10.46 -15.73
N LEU A 111 5.41 -11.41 -14.79
CA LEU A 111 4.81 -11.28 -13.47
C LEU A 111 5.35 -10.04 -12.75
N TYR A 112 6.68 -9.90 -12.65
CA TYR A 112 7.25 -8.75 -11.96
C TYR A 112 7.12 -7.46 -12.78
N ALA A 113 7.07 -7.54 -14.11
CA ALA A 113 6.73 -6.38 -14.93
C ALA A 113 5.38 -5.80 -14.49
N LEU A 114 4.32 -6.60 -14.55
CA LEU A 114 2.96 -6.18 -14.24
C LEU A 114 2.76 -5.88 -12.73
N MET A 115 3.51 -6.54 -11.84
CA MET A 115 3.55 -6.14 -10.42
C MET A 115 4.10 -4.72 -10.24
N ASN A 116 5.15 -4.33 -10.97
CA ASN A 116 5.66 -2.95 -10.91
C ASN A 116 4.66 -1.94 -11.50
N ALA A 117 3.93 -2.31 -12.56
CA ALA A 117 2.84 -1.49 -13.08
C ALA A 117 1.70 -1.31 -12.06
N GLN A 118 1.31 -2.37 -11.36
CA GLN A 118 0.34 -2.31 -10.26
C GLN A 118 0.83 -1.40 -9.12
N LEU A 119 2.08 -1.55 -8.70
CA LEU A 119 2.69 -0.68 -7.69
C LEU A 119 2.72 0.78 -8.13
N TYR A 120 3.00 1.05 -9.41
CA TYR A 120 2.92 2.39 -9.98
C TYR A 120 1.51 2.97 -9.82
N CYS A 121 0.47 2.23 -10.19
CA CYS A 121 -0.91 2.72 -10.10
C CYS A 121 -1.31 3.03 -8.65
N VAL A 122 -0.96 2.15 -7.71
CA VAL A 122 -1.23 2.36 -6.28
C VAL A 122 -0.49 3.60 -5.77
N GLN A 123 0.80 3.75 -6.06
CA GLN A 123 1.55 4.91 -5.58
C GLN A 123 1.15 6.22 -6.28
N ALA A 124 0.73 6.15 -7.54
CA ALA A 124 0.19 7.30 -8.26
C ALA A 124 -1.10 7.80 -7.61
N TYR A 125 -2.02 6.87 -7.27
CA TYR A 125 -3.23 7.18 -6.50
C TYR A 125 -2.91 7.84 -5.16
N GLU A 126 -2.03 7.22 -4.38
CA GLU A 126 -1.64 7.70 -3.04
C GLU A 126 -0.87 9.04 -3.09
N SER A 127 -0.21 9.34 -4.21
CA SER A 127 0.45 10.63 -4.43
C SER A 127 -0.48 11.76 -4.88
N GLY A 128 -1.78 11.48 -5.03
CA GLY A 128 -2.77 12.46 -5.47
C GLY A 128 -2.70 12.79 -6.97
N LEU A 129 -2.29 11.83 -7.81
CA LEU A 129 -2.37 12.02 -9.26
C LEU A 129 -3.84 12.20 -9.69
N GLU A 130 -4.07 13.11 -10.64
CA GLU A 130 -5.40 13.37 -11.19
C GLU A 130 -6.11 12.08 -11.61
N LEU A 131 -7.36 11.91 -11.16
CA LEU A 131 -8.14 10.68 -11.32
C LEU A 131 -8.38 10.32 -12.80
N GLU A 132 -8.61 11.30 -13.67
CA GLU A 132 -8.78 11.07 -15.11
C GLU A 132 -7.53 10.52 -15.78
N THR A 133 -6.36 11.03 -15.38
CA THR A 133 -5.08 10.53 -15.87
C THR A 133 -4.80 9.13 -15.32
N LEU A 134 -5.09 8.91 -14.04
CA LEU A 134 -4.88 7.64 -13.36
C LEU A 134 -5.76 6.51 -13.94
N VAL A 135 -7.04 6.74 -14.18
CA VAL A 135 -7.96 5.70 -14.70
C VAL A 135 -7.56 5.22 -16.10
N LYS A 136 -7.00 6.12 -16.93
CA LYS A 136 -6.43 5.78 -18.25
C LYS A 136 -5.23 4.84 -18.10
N ARG A 137 -4.28 5.21 -17.21
CA ARG A 137 -3.10 4.38 -16.90
C ARG A 137 -3.48 3.01 -16.34
N ILE A 138 -4.44 2.96 -15.41
CA ILE A 138 -4.91 1.68 -14.88
C ILE A 138 -5.51 0.83 -16.00
N SER A 139 -6.29 1.44 -16.91
CA SER A 139 -6.90 0.71 -18.03
C SER A 139 -5.88 0.15 -19.01
N GLU A 140 -4.79 0.88 -19.30
CA GLU A 140 -3.66 0.40 -20.10
C GLU A 140 -3.08 -0.88 -19.47
N PHE A 141 -2.70 -0.83 -18.20
CA PHE A 141 -2.10 -1.98 -17.51
C PHE A 141 -3.09 -3.13 -17.25
N SER A 142 -4.37 -2.84 -17.04
CA SER A 142 -5.41 -3.87 -16.94
C SER A 142 -5.53 -4.65 -18.25
N LYS A 143 -5.43 -3.98 -19.41
CA LYS A 143 -5.45 -4.62 -20.71
C LYS A 143 -4.27 -5.58 -20.87
N GLU A 144 -3.06 -5.12 -20.58
CA GLU A 144 -1.86 -5.95 -20.64
C GLU A 144 -1.91 -7.14 -19.68
N THR A 145 -2.47 -6.93 -18.48
CA THR A 145 -2.65 -7.99 -17.49
C THR A 145 -3.54 -9.13 -18.03
N MET A 146 -4.62 -8.78 -18.74
CA MET A 146 -5.49 -9.77 -19.38
C MET A 146 -4.80 -10.45 -20.57
N GLU A 147 -4.09 -9.70 -21.41
CA GLU A 147 -3.34 -10.26 -22.55
C GLU A 147 -2.28 -11.28 -22.13
N HIS A 148 -1.76 -11.15 -20.90
CA HIS A 148 -0.77 -12.05 -20.32
C HIS A 148 -1.33 -13.07 -19.31
N ASN A 149 -2.66 -13.21 -19.19
CA ASN A 149 -3.33 -14.14 -18.28
C ASN A 149 -2.88 -14.00 -16.82
N GLN A 150 -2.73 -12.75 -16.33
CA GLN A 150 -2.34 -12.44 -14.95
C GLN A 150 -3.48 -11.82 -14.13
N GLU A 151 -4.73 -11.85 -14.63
CA GLU A 151 -5.87 -11.20 -13.98
C GLU A 151 -6.07 -11.63 -12.53
N LEU A 152 -6.02 -12.94 -12.26
CA LEU A 152 -6.19 -13.48 -10.90
C LEU A 152 -5.07 -13.08 -9.94
N SER A 153 -3.86 -12.90 -10.47
CA SER A 153 -2.68 -12.53 -9.69
C SER A 153 -2.65 -11.04 -9.35
N LEU A 154 -3.32 -10.20 -10.14
CA LEU A 154 -3.21 -8.73 -10.11
C LEU A 154 -4.57 -8.04 -9.92
N MET A 155 -5.42 -8.64 -9.09
CA MET A 155 -6.76 -8.14 -8.75
C MET A 155 -6.78 -6.76 -8.07
N MET A 156 -5.64 -6.16 -7.70
CA MET A 156 -5.61 -4.80 -7.18
C MET A 156 -5.92 -3.75 -8.26
N LEU A 157 -5.56 -4.00 -9.53
CA LEU A 157 -5.85 -3.07 -10.62
C LEU A 157 -7.36 -2.84 -10.82
N PRO A 158 -8.21 -3.89 -10.95
CA PRO A 158 -9.65 -3.67 -11.08
C PRO A 158 -10.27 -3.03 -9.82
N ILE A 159 -9.82 -3.40 -8.62
CA ILE A 159 -10.26 -2.76 -7.35
C ILE A 159 -9.96 -1.25 -7.37
N LEU A 160 -8.73 -0.89 -7.71
CA LEU A 160 -8.31 0.52 -7.76
C LEU A 160 -9.05 1.27 -8.88
N LYS A 161 -9.20 0.64 -10.06
CA LYS A 161 -9.96 1.22 -11.17
C LYS A 161 -11.40 1.55 -10.76
N GLN A 162 -12.10 0.60 -10.14
CA GLN A 162 -13.47 0.82 -9.70
C GLN A 162 -13.55 1.88 -8.61
N THR A 163 -12.58 1.91 -7.68
CA THR A 163 -12.49 2.97 -6.65
C THR A 163 -12.37 4.35 -7.28
N VAL A 164 -11.48 4.52 -8.26
CA VAL A 164 -11.32 5.78 -8.99
C VAL A 164 -12.59 6.15 -9.75
N LEU A 165 -13.25 5.20 -10.42
CA LEU A 165 -14.53 5.43 -11.10
C LEU A 165 -15.62 5.89 -10.12
N ASN A 166 -15.70 5.29 -8.94
CA ASN A 166 -16.65 5.69 -7.90
C ASN A 166 -16.39 7.14 -7.42
N LEU A 167 -15.13 7.51 -7.18
CA LEU A 167 -14.76 8.88 -6.81
C LEU A 167 -15.07 9.90 -7.91
N MET A 168 -15.01 9.48 -9.18
CA MET A 168 -15.37 10.29 -10.34
C MET A 168 -16.89 10.35 -10.58
N GLY A 169 -17.72 9.72 -9.74
CA GLY A 169 -19.18 9.66 -9.92
C GLY A 169 -19.63 8.75 -11.07
N GLN A 170 -18.77 7.84 -11.54
CA GLN A 170 -19.03 6.90 -12.65
C GLN A 170 -19.49 5.52 -12.15
N SER A 171 -20.28 5.49 -11.07
CA SER A 171 -20.84 4.28 -10.45
C SER A 171 -22.28 4.52 -10.03
N LYS A 172 -23.11 3.47 -10.05
CA LYS A 172 -24.51 3.56 -9.58
C LYS A 172 -24.59 3.82 -8.07
N ASP A 173 -23.75 3.13 -7.31
CA ASP A 173 -23.59 3.32 -5.86
C ASP A 173 -22.10 3.60 -5.58
N PRO A 174 -21.72 4.82 -5.14
CA PRO A 174 -20.34 5.16 -4.87
C PRO A 174 -19.73 4.39 -3.68
N LEU A 175 -20.55 3.76 -2.82
CA LEU A 175 -20.10 3.03 -1.63
C LEU A 175 -19.83 1.53 -1.88
N HIS A 176 -20.09 1.08 -3.11
CA HIS A 176 -19.97 -0.30 -3.53
C HIS A 176 -19.04 -0.41 -4.74
N LEU A 177 -18.06 -1.30 -4.67
CA LEU A 177 -17.06 -1.48 -5.72
C LEU A 177 -17.59 -2.38 -6.85
N SER A 178 -18.75 -2.03 -7.40
CA SER A 178 -19.39 -2.78 -8.48
C SER A 178 -19.70 -1.86 -9.66
N GLY A 179 -19.22 -2.22 -10.84
CA GLY A 179 -19.34 -1.42 -12.05
C GLY A 179 -18.57 -2.01 -13.23
N GLY A 180 -18.16 -1.16 -14.16
CA GLY A 180 -17.50 -1.61 -15.40
C GLY A 180 -16.12 -2.24 -15.21
N ALA A 181 -15.49 -2.09 -14.03
CA ALA A 181 -14.16 -2.64 -13.76
C ALA A 181 -14.18 -3.94 -12.94
N MET A 182 -15.20 -4.17 -12.11
CA MET A 182 -15.37 -5.40 -11.32
C MET A 182 -16.77 -5.52 -10.72
N ASP A 183 -17.09 -6.71 -10.22
CA ASP A 183 -18.24 -7.00 -9.38
C ASP A 183 -17.77 -7.34 -7.96
N GLU A 184 -18.12 -6.52 -6.96
CA GLU A 184 -17.63 -6.67 -5.59
C GLU A 184 -18.05 -8.01 -4.98
N GLU A 185 -19.31 -8.41 -5.12
CA GLU A 185 -19.84 -9.61 -4.46
C GLU A 185 -19.15 -10.87 -4.98
N SER A 186 -19.04 -11.01 -6.29
CA SER A 186 -18.37 -12.12 -6.94
C SER A 186 -16.89 -12.20 -6.56
N VAL A 187 -16.16 -11.09 -6.67
CA VAL A 187 -14.72 -11.05 -6.37
C VAL A 187 -14.46 -11.29 -4.88
N LEU A 188 -15.27 -10.70 -4.00
CA LEU A 188 -15.14 -10.86 -2.56
C LEU A 188 -15.41 -12.32 -2.16
N LYS A 189 -16.48 -12.93 -2.69
CA LYS A 189 -16.80 -14.34 -2.45
C LYS A 189 -15.66 -15.25 -2.90
N GLU A 190 -15.20 -15.10 -4.15
CA GLU A 190 -14.09 -15.89 -4.69
C GLU A 190 -12.81 -15.71 -3.84
N ALA A 191 -12.53 -14.49 -3.38
CA ALA A 191 -11.38 -14.21 -2.54
C ALA A 191 -11.49 -14.85 -1.15
N ILE A 192 -12.69 -14.88 -0.55
CA ILE A 192 -12.93 -15.56 0.73
C ILE A 192 -12.78 -17.08 0.56
N ASP A 193 -13.44 -17.65 -0.44
CA ASP A 193 -13.44 -19.09 -0.71
C ASP A 193 -12.02 -19.63 -0.98
N ASN A 194 -11.16 -18.80 -1.59
CA ASN A 194 -9.76 -19.13 -1.88
C ASN A 194 -8.76 -18.57 -0.85
N ASN A 195 -9.22 -18.04 0.29
CA ASN A 195 -8.40 -17.48 1.37
C ASN A 195 -7.39 -16.40 0.90
N ARG A 196 -7.78 -15.59 -0.10
CA ARG A 196 -6.99 -14.48 -0.66
C ARG A 196 -7.16 -13.21 0.17
N LYS A 197 -6.63 -13.23 1.39
CA LYS A 197 -6.76 -12.14 2.38
C LYS A 197 -6.34 -10.75 1.88
N SER A 198 -5.35 -10.68 0.99
CA SER A 198 -4.89 -9.42 0.38
C SER A 198 -6.00 -8.74 -0.44
N ILE A 199 -6.76 -9.52 -1.22
CA ILE A 199 -7.86 -9.01 -2.05
C ILE A 199 -9.04 -8.59 -1.15
N VAL A 200 -9.41 -9.44 -0.18
CA VAL A 200 -10.47 -9.13 0.78
C VAL A 200 -10.19 -7.83 1.53
N SER A 201 -8.98 -7.67 2.05
CA SER A 201 -8.58 -6.45 2.77
C SER A 201 -8.52 -5.23 1.85
N ALA A 202 -8.07 -5.37 0.60
CA ALA A 202 -8.08 -4.28 -0.36
C ALA A 202 -9.49 -3.78 -0.68
N ILE A 203 -10.46 -4.68 -0.87
CA ILE A 203 -11.87 -4.31 -1.09
C ILE A 203 -12.39 -3.52 0.11
N TYR A 204 -12.28 -4.07 1.32
CA TYR A 204 -12.77 -3.38 2.53
C TYR A 204 -12.04 -2.05 2.77
N HIS A 205 -10.73 -1.98 2.52
CA HIS A 205 -9.97 -0.74 2.67
C HIS A 205 -10.47 0.36 1.71
N ASN A 206 -10.63 0.06 0.42
CA ASN A 206 -11.14 1.04 -0.54
C ASN A 206 -12.59 1.44 -0.24
N ARG A 207 -13.44 0.49 0.20
CA ARG A 207 -14.79 0.80 0.68
C ARG A 207 -14.81 1.71 1.90
N SER A 208 -13.86 1.54 2.82
CA SER A 208 -13.77 2.42 3.99
C SER A 208 -13.44 3.86 3.61
N TRP A 209 -12.55 4.07 2.63
CA TRP A 209 -12.25 5.39 2.09
C TRP A 209 -13.46 6.01 1.37
N LEU A 210 -14.13 5.25 0.50
CA LEU A 210 -15.34 5.71 -0.17
C LEU A 210 -16.42 6.11 0.84
N ALA A 211 -16.69 5.25 1.83
CA ALA A 211 -17.65 5.54 2.89
C ALA A 211 -17.28 6.82 3.68
N TYR A 212 -16.00 7.05 3.96
CA TYR A 212 -15.56 8.28 4.60
C TYR A 212 -15.78 9.51 3.72
N PHE A 213 -15.37 9.47 2.44
CA PHE A 213 -15.53 10.60 1.51
C PHE A 213 -17.00 10.96 1.24
N PHE A 214 -17.89 9.96 1.21
CA PHE A 214 -19.32 10.15 1.01
C PHE A 214 -20.12 10.27 2.33
N GLY A 215 -19.44 10.35 3.48
CA GLY A 215 -20.05 10.70 4.77
C GLY A 215 -20.73 9.57 5.56
N ASP A 216 -20.65 8.31 5.10
CA ASP A 216 -21.14 7.16 5.87
C ASP A 216 -20.06 6.62 6.82
N TYR A 217 -19.82 7.33 7.92
CA TYR A 217 -18.81 6.98 8.91
C TYR A 217 -19.09 5.65 9.63
N LYS A 218 -20.35 5.20 9.70
CA LYS A 218 -20.70 3.90 10.29
C LYS A 218 -20.26 2.76 9.38
N LEU A 219 -20.52 2.88 8.08
CA LEU A 219 -20.01 1.93 7.09
C LEU A 219 -18.48 1.96 7.05
N ALA A 220 -17.87 3.15 7.07
CA ALA A 220 -16.41 3.29 7.09
C ALA A 220 -15.80 2.52 8.27
N LEU A 221 -16.33 2.72 9.48
CA LEU A 221 -15.88 1.99 10.68
C LEU A 221 -16.06 0.47 10.54
N LYS A 222 -17.22 0.02 10.03
CA LYS A 222 -17.47 -1.41 9.80
C LYS A 222 -16.41 -2.01 8.88
N MET A 223 -16.09 -1.32 7.79
CA MET A 223 -15.09 -1.76 6.82
C MET A 223 -13.67 -1.76 7.41
N ILE A 224 -13.30 -0.74 8.20
CA ILE A 224 -12.02 -0.68 8.94
C ILE A 224 -11.88 -1.89 9.86
N ILE A 225 -12.90 -2.21 10.65
CA ILE A 225 -12.89 -3.37 11.55
C ILE A 225 -12.74 -4.67 10.75
N SER A 226 -13.41 -4.79 9.60
CA SER A 226 -13.26 -5.95 8.71
C SER A 226 -11.82 -6.11 8.21
N VAL A 227 -11.14 -5.01 7.86
CA VAL A 227 -9.70 -5.05 7.50
C VAL A 227 -8.86 -5.56 8.68
N ASP A 228 -9.08 -5.01 9.88
CA ASP A 228 -8.37 -5.40 11.11
C ASP A 228 -8.52 -6.92 11.38
N LEU A 229 -9.73 -7.46 11.20
CA LEU A 229 -10.02 -8.88 11.41
C LEU A 229 -9.37 -9.78 10.37
N VAL A 230 -9.42 -9.41 9.08
CA VAL A 230 -8.82 -10.18 7.98
C VAL A 230 -7.30 -10.26 8.16
N LEU A 231 -6.69 -9.18 8.64
CA LEU A 231 -5.24 -9.03 8.69
C LEU A 231 -4.61 -9.30 10.06
N LYS A 232 -5.39 -9.66 11.08
CA LYS A 232 -4.92 -9.94 12.44
C LYS A 232 -3.64 -10.80 12.52
N ASP A 233 -3.51 -11.78 11.62
CA ASP A 233 -2.39 -12.72 11.58
C ASP A 233 -1.47 -12.55 10.34
N THR A 234 -1.61 -11.44 9.60
CA THR A 234 -0.89 -11.20 8.34
C THR A 234 0.07 -10.03 8.48
N ILE A 235 1.26 -10.12 7.86
CA ILE A 235 2.12 -8.94 7.69
C ILE A 235 1.46 -8.07 6.62
N MET A 236 0.94 -6.91 7.01
CA MET A 236 0.41 -5.90 6.09
C MET A 236 1.54 -5.38 5.18
N PRO A 237 1.31 -5.11 3.88
CA PRO A 237 2.18 -4.21 3.13
C PRO A 237 2.25 -2.88 3.87
N THR A 238 3.47 -2.51 4.26
CA THR A 238 3.71 -1.57 5.35
C THR A 238 3.09 -0.19 5.09
N PHE A 239 3.14 0.35 3.87
CA PHE A 239 2.61 1.71 3.61
C PHE A 239 1.07 1.81 3.74
N THR A 240 0.32 0.77 3.33
CA THR A 240 -1.15 0.73 3.46
C THR A 240 -1.56 0.79 4.93
N MET A 241 -0.69 0.37 5.86
CA MET A 241 -0.95 0.45 7.29
C MET A 241 -1.08 1.89 7.79
N CYS A 242 -0.24 2.81 7.29
CA CYS A 242 -0.31 4.21 7.72
C CYS A 242 -1.62 4.85 7.26
N ASN A 243 -2.02 4.62 6.02
CA ASN A 243 -3.28 5.13 5.47
C ASN A 243 -4.50 4.53 6.17
N HIS A 244 -4.46 3.23 6.50
CA HIS A 244 -5.51 2.57 7.26
C HIS A 244 -5.67 3.14 8.67
N LEU A 245 -4.57 3.37 9.39
CA LEU A 245 -4.61 3.98 10.71
C LEU A 245 -5.06 5.44 10.66
N PHE A 246 -4.59 6.19 9.66
CA PHE A 246 -5.02 7.56 9.42
C PHE A 246 -6.53 7.64 9.20
N LEU A 247 -7.08 6.81 8.30
CA LEU A 247 -8.52 6.73 8.09
C LEU A 247 -9.28 6.30 9.35
N SER A 248 -8.75 5.33 10.10
CA SER A 248 -9.37 4.91 11.37
C SER A 248 -9.41 6.05 12.40
N ALA A 249 -8.42 6.94 12.42
CA ALA A 249 -8.43 8.11 13.30
C ALA A 249 -9.48 9.13 12.84
N LEU A 250 -9.50 9.47 11.54
CA LEU A 250 -10.49 10.39 10.96
C LEU A 250 -11.93 9.93 11.17
N VAL A 251 -12.24 8.66 10.90
CA VAL A 251 -13.57 8.10 11.13
C VAL A 251 -13.94 8.14 12.62
N SER A 252 -12.97 7.92 13.51
CA SER A 252 -13.22 8.01 14.95
C SER A 252 -13.51 9.45 15.39
N PHE A 253 -12.78 10.44 14.87
CA PHE A 253 -13.07 11.86 15.13
C PHE A 253 -14.46 12.26 14.61
N ALA A 254 -14.82 11.84 13.39
CA ALA A 254 -16.15 12.09 12.83
C ALA A 254 -17.28 11.43 13.65
N LEU A 255 -17.04 10.24 14.22
CA LEU A 255 -17.99 9.56 15.10
C LEU A 255 -18.10 10.21 16.48
N ALA A 256 -17.01 10.76 17.02
CA ALA A 256 -17.07 11.57 18.25
C ALA A 256 -18.02 12.76 18.03
N HIS A 257 -17.85 13.51 16.95
CA HIS A 257 -18.71 14.65 16.60
C HIS A 257 -20.21 14.31 16.49
N SER A 258 -20.53 13.13 15.95
CA SER A 258 -21.92 12.77 15.62
C SER A 258 -22.66 12.00 16.72
N THR A 259 -21.96 11.30 17.61
CA THR A 259 -22.59 10.40 18.59
C THR A 259 -22.58 10.93 20.02
N GLY A 260 -21.70 11.88 20.35
CA GLY A 260 -21.53 12.39 21.72
C GLY A 260 -20.90 11.40 22.70
N ASP A 261 -20.51 10.19 22.26
CA ASP A 261 -19.67 9.24 23.03
C ASP A 261 -18.18 9.60 22.82
N ASP A 262 -17.81 10.81 23.23
CA ASP A 262 -16.51 11.39 22.95
C ASP A 262 -15.38 10.52 23.52
N CYS A 263 -15.55 9.95 24.71
CA CYS A 263 -14.50 9.21 25.40
C CYS A 263 -14.01 7.99 24.59
N ARG A 264 -14.94 7.14 24.13
CA ARG A 264 -14.61 5.95 23.36
C ARG A 264 -13.93 6.30 22.04
N TRP A 265 -14.52 7.23 21.29
CA TRP A 265 -14.03 7.57 19.96
C TRP A 265 -12.73 8.35 20.01
N MET A 266 -12.56 9.25 20.98
CA MET A 266 -11.29 9.93 21.23
C MET A 266 -10.18 8.94 21.61
N GLN A 267 -10.47 7.93 22.43
CA GLN A 267 -9.47 6.92 22.78
C GLN A 267 -8.99 6.15 21.54
N ARG A 268 -9.93 5.71 20.67
CA ARG A 268 -9.58 5.05 19.40
C ARG A 268 -8.80 5.99 18.47
N ALA A 269 -9.24 7.24 18.33
CA ALA A 269 -8.59 8.23 17.50
C ALA A 269 -7.16 8.54 17.97
N SER A 270 -6.95 8.72 19.27
CA SER A 270 -5.64 8.97 19.87
C SER A 270 -4.69 7.81 19.61
N PHE A 271 -5.13 6.56 19.86
CA PHE A 271 -4.30 5.38 19.62
C PHE A 271 -3.84 5.28 18.16
N ALA A 272 -4.74 5.51 17.21
CA ALA A 272 -4.40 5.48 15.78
C ALA A 272 -3.49 6.67 15.39
N SER A 273 -3.75 7.86 15.93
CA SER A 273 -2.95 9.07 15.69
C SER A 273 -1.51 8.92 16.17
N ASP A 274 -1.30 8.34 17.36
CA ASP A 274 0.05 8.09 17.90
C ASP A 274 0.87 7.16 17.02
N LYS A 275 0.23 6.15 16.41
CA LYS A 275 0.87 5.25 15.46
C LYS A 275 1.23 5.94 14.15
N VAL A 276 0.32 6.75 13.59
CA VAL A 276 0.60 7.55 12.39
C VAL A 276 1.76 8.52 12.65
N LYS A 277 1.78 9.16 13.83
CA LYS A 277 2.87 10.05 14.24
C LYS A 277 4.21 9.34 14.34
N ASN A 278 4.24 8.13 14.88
CA ASN A 278 5.46 7.31 14.89
C ASN A 278 5.93 6.96 13.48
N TYR A 279 5.02 6.62 12.57
CA TYR A 279 5.35 6.32 11.18
C TYR A 279 5.84 7.54 10.39
N ALA A 280 5.27 8.72 10.66
CA ALA A 280 5.72 9.96 10.06
C ALA A 280 7.17 10.32 10.42
N GLN A 281 7.74 9.80 11.51
CA GLN A 281 9.17 9.98 11.83
C GLN A 281 10.08 9.34 10.78
N HIS A 282 9.63 8.28 10.10
CA HIS A 282 10.40 7.59 9.06
C HIS A 282 10.27 8.27 7.70
N ALA A 283 9.05 8.66 7.31
CA ALA A 283 8.77 9.35 6.05
C ALA A 283 7.91 10.61 6.24
N PRO A 284 8.48 11.71 6.80
CA PRO A 284 7.74 12.95 7.00
C PRO A 284 7.15 13.49 5.69
N SER A 285 7.86 13.30 4.58
CA SER A 285 7.42 13.77 3.26
C SER A 285 6.13 13.12 2.74
N ASN A 286 5.72 11.98 3.29
CA ASN A 286 4.48 11.29 2.92
C ASN A 286 3.39 11.46 3.98
N TYR A 287 3.76 11.50 5.27
CA TYR A 287 2.80 11.34 6.36
C TYR A 287 2.70 12.54 7.32
N GLN A 288 3.55 13.56 7.18
CA GLN A 288 3.50 14.73 8.07
C GLN A 288 2.18 15.49 7.95
N GLN A 289 1.66 15.65 6.74
CA GLN A 289 0.35 16.25 6.47
C GLN A 289 -0.78 15.50 7.18
N ASN A 290 -0.74 14.16 7.17
CA ASN A 290 -1.70 13.33 7.88
C ASN A 290 -1.65 13.59 9.39
N VAL A 291 -0.45 13.70 9.97
CA VAL A 291 -0.29 14.03 11.39
C VAL A 291 -0.89 15.40 11.72
N LEU A 292 -0.61 16.41 10.89
CA LEU A 292 -1.15 17.76 11.08
C LEU A 292 -2.68 17.76 11.05
N LEU A 293 -3.28 17.03 10.12
CA LEU A 293 -4.75 16.91 10.04
C LEU A 293 -5.32 16.23 11.30
N LEU A 294 -4.74 15.11 11.75
CA LEU A 294 -5.21 14.44 12.97
C LEU A 294 -5.05 15.32 14.22
N GLU A 295 -3.96 16.08 14.30
CA GLU A 295 -3.75 17.05 15.37
C GLU A 295 -4.71 18.25 15.30
N ALA A 296 -5.23 18.59 14.11
CA ALA A 296 -6.27 19.60 13.91
C ALA A 296 -7.63 19.10 14.40
N GLU A 297 -8.03 17.89 13.99
CA GLU A 297 -9.26 17.23 14.44
C GLU A 297 -9.30 17.08 15.97
N SER A 298 -8.18 16.68 16.58
CA SER A 298 -8.06 16.59 18.03
C SER A 298 -8.18 17.95 18.74
N ALA A 299 -7.55 19.00 18.19
CA ALA A 299 -7.64 20.36 18.73
C ALA A 299 -9.07 20.92 18.64
N PHE A 300 -9.77 20.61 17.54
CA PHE A 300 -11.16 21.03 17.35
C PHE A 300 -12.08 20.42 18.43
N LEU A 301 -11.95 19.11 18.70
CA LEU A 301 -12.71 18.42 19.75
C LEU A 301 -12.42 18.94 21.17
N THR A 302 -11.16 19.31 21.43
CA THR A 302 -10.75 19.90 22.72
C THR A 302 -11.06 21.40 22.83
N LYS A 303 -11.79 21.96 21.85
CA LYS A 303 -12.25 23.36 21.76
C LYS A 303 -11.12 24.40 21.62
N ASP A 304 -9.93 23.99 21.22
CA ASP A 304 -8.84 24.90 20.84
C ASP A 304 -8.96 25.28 19.36
N LYS A 305 -9.91 26.16 19.06
CA LYS A 305 -10.24 26.58 17.68
C LYS A 305 -9.07 27.26 16.97
N TYR A 306 -8.22 27.98 17.70
CA TYR A 306 -7.06 28.67 17.12
C TYR A 306 -6.00 27.67 16.65
N GLN A 307 -5.65 26.68 17.50
CA GLN A 307 -4.71 25.64 17.10
C GLN A 307 -5.28 24.73 16.01
N ALA A 308 -6.59 24.44 16.04
CA ALA A 308 -7.25 23.67 15.00
C ALA A 308 -7.14 24.37 13.63
N ALA A 309 -7.56 25.64 13.54
CA ALA A 309 -7.49 26.42 12.30
C ALA A 309 -6.06 26.50 11.74
N LYS A 310 -5.09 26.83 12.59
CA LYS A 310 -3.67 26.89 12.19
C LYS A 310 -3.18 25.57 11.61
N LYS A 311 -3.56 24.42 12.21
CA LYS A 311 -3.13 23.11 11.74
C LYS A 311 -3.85 22.67 10.46
N TYR A 312 -5.13 23.02 10.28
CA TYR A 312 -5.83 22.78 9.01
C TYR A 312 -5.17 23.53 7.85
N ASP A 313 -4.68 24.76 8.06
CA ASP A 313 -4.00 25.53 6.99
C ASP A 313 -2.65 24.92 6.57
N PHE A 314 -1.98 24.18 7.46
CA PHE A 314 -0.69 23.54 7.18
C PHE A 314 -0.80 22.07 6.72
N ALA A 315 -1.96 21.44 6.92
CA ALA A 315 -2.24 20.06 6.55
C ALA A 315 -2.58 19.95 5.07
#